data_AF-A0A9E7NEU8-F1
#
_entry.id   AF-A0A9E7NEU8-F1
#
_cell.length_a   1.000
_cell.length_b   1.000
_cell.length_c   1.000
_cell.angle_alpha   90.00
_cell.angle_beta   90.00
_cell.angle_gamma   90.00
#
_symmetry.space_group_name_H-M   'P 1'
#
loop_
_entity.id
_entity.type
_entity.pdbx_description
1 polymer ?
#
loop_
_entity_poly.entity_id
_entity_poly.type
_entity_poly.pdbx_seq_one_letter_code
_entity_poly.pdbx_strand_id
1 'polypeptide(L)'
;MTDVVGDDRSIVWNAKGTKVAFVQEVSEAEREENLDTECEHESPDPRVIDRIVYRSAGGYMDGKCSHVYVVDIKTGDVARITSEDVDYDCPGWDSD
;
A
#
# COMPACT_ATOMS: atom_id res chain seq x y z
N MET A 1 -16.64 5.65 21.70
CA MET A 1 -16.49 6.50 20.52
C MET A 1 -15.00 6.61 20.28
N THR A 2 -14.39 6.03 19.26
CA THR A 2 -14.84 5.73 17.90
C THR A 2 -14.43 4.32 17.49
N ASP A 3 -15.40 3.55 17.02
CA ASP A 3 -15.19 2.34 16.22
C ASP A 3 -14.85 2.81 14.80
N VAL A 4 -13.62 2.59 14.35
CA VAL A 4 -13.21 2.87 12.97
C VAL A 4 -13.09 1.52 12.28
N VAL A 5 -14.10 1.23 11.46
CA VAL A 5 -14.16 0.08 10.57
C VAL A 5 -13.29 0.39 9.36
N GLY A 6 -12.20 -0.37 9.19
CA GLY A 6 -11.48 -0.53 7.94
C GLY A 6 -10.18 0.25 7.83
N ASP A 7 -9.16 -0.46 7.36
CA ASP A 7 -7.89 0.04 6.83
C ASP A 7 -6.82 0.41 7.88
N ASP A 8 -6.18 -0.61 8.46
CA ASP A 8 -4.92 -0.46 9.20
C ASP A 8 -3.77 -0.27 8.18
N ARG A 9 -3.82 0.82 7.40
CA ARG A 9 -2.72 1.26 6.55
C ARG A 9 -1.59 1.74 7.45
N SER A 10 -0.76 0.78 7.87
CA SER A 10 0.38 0.99 8.75
C SER A 10 1.35 2.02 8.15
N ILE A 11 1.53 3.15 8.83
CA ILE A 11 2.51 4.20 8.50
C ILE A 11 3.51 4.35 9.65
N VAL A 12 4.80 4.24 9.35
CA VAL A 12 5.87 4.30 10.36
C VAL A 12 7.03 5.18 9.91
N TRP A 13 7.50 6.02 10.82
CA TRP A 13 8.62 6.94 10.58
C TRP A 13 9.94 6.30 10.98
N ASN A 14 11.01 6.56 10.22
CA ASN A 14 12.35 6.21 10.67
C ASN A 14 12.77 7.11 11.85
N ALA A 15 13.72 6.65 12.68
CA ALA A 15 14.16 7.39 13.86
C ALA A 15 14.66 8.83 13.57
N LYS A 16 15.18 9.05 12.35
CA LYS A 16 15.74 10.33 11.89
C LYS A 16 14.68 11.27 11.29
N GLY A 17 13.43 10.83 11.11
CA GLY A 17 12.34 11.60 10.51
C GLY A 17 12.51 11.94 9.02
N THR A 18 13.41 11.26 8.32
CA THR A 18 13.72 11.52 6.91
C THR A 18 12.97 10.60 5.95
N LYS A 19 12.50 9.45 6.44
CA LYS A 19 11.82 8.43 5.64
C LYS A 19 10.57 7.94 6.35
N VAL A 20 9.57 7.61 5.55
CA VAL A 20 8.30 7.02 6.00
C VAL A 20 8.09 5.71 5.26
N ALA A 21 7.78 4.65 5.99
CA ALA A 21 7.32 3.40 5.40
C ALA A 21 5.80 3.31 5.53
N PHE A 22 5.15 2.83 4.46
CA PHE A 22 3.70 2.66 4.42
C PHE A 22 3.33 1.40 3.64
N VAL A 23 2.13 0.88 3.90
CA VAL A 23 1.56 -0.27 3.20
C VAL A 23 0.55 0.21 2.16
N GLN A 24 0.60 -0.37 0.97
CA GLN A 24 -0.38 -0.12 -0.09
C GLN A 24 -0.70 -1.41 -0.84
N GLU A 25 -1.99 -1.61 -1.09
CA GLU A 25 -2.48 -2.68 -1.96
C GLU A 25 -2.28 -2.31 -3.44
N VAL A 26 -1.65 -3.20 -4.19
CA VAL A 26 -1.41 -3.05 -5.62
C VAL A 26 -1.69 -4.37 -6.33
N SER A 27 -2.23 -4.32 -7.54
CA SER A 27 -2.35 -5.48 -8.43
C SER A 27 -1.06 -5.71 -9.22
N GLU A 28 -0.85 -6.94 -9.68
CA GLU A 28 0.32 -7.28 -10.52
C GLU A 28 0.43 -6.37 -11.76
N ALA A 29 -0.70 -6.05 -12.40
CA ALA A 29 -0.75 -5.18 -13.58
C ALA A 29 -0.28 -3.74 -13.27
N GLU A 30 -0.79 -3.13 -12.19
CA GLU A 30 -0.36 -1.79 -11.74
C GLU A 30 1.15 -1.76 -11.44
N ARG A 31 1.70 -2.86 -10.93
CA ARG A 31 3.13 -3.02 -10.67
C ARG A 31 3.98 -3.14 -11.93
N GLU A 32 3.54 -3.90 -12.93
CA GLU A 32 4.27 -4.02 -14.21
C GLU A 32 4.38 -2.66 -14.90
N GLU A 33 3.39 -1.79 -14.71
CA GLU A 33 3.35 -0.43 -15.24
C GLU A 33 4.01 0.61 -14.32
N ASN A 34 4.57 0.22 -13.17
CA ASN A 34 5.17 1.09 -12.14
C ASN A 34 4.23 2.17 -11.56
N LEU A 35 2.91 2.01 -11.74
CA LEU A 35 1.89 2.94 -11.23
C LEU A 35 1.84 2.99 -9.69
N ASP A 36 2.45 2.02 -9.02
CA ASP A 36 2.56 1.96 -7.57
C ASP A 36 3.63 2.88 -6.96
N THR A 37 4.54 3.38 -7.81
CA THR A 37 5.66 4.23 -7.38
C THR A 37 5.59 5.63 -8.00
N GLU A 38 4.79 5.84 -9.05
CA GLU A 38 4.60 7.14 -9.70
C GLU A 38 3.59 8.03 -8.96
N CYS A 39 3.96 9.30 -8.72
CA CYS A 39 3.12 10.27 -8.00
C CYS A 39 1.93 10.83 -8.82
N GLU A 40 1.87 10.57 -10.12
CA GLU A 40 0.75 11.01 -10.98
C GLU A 40 -0.30 9.91 -11.05
N HIS A 41 -1.10 9.79 -9.98
CA HIS A 41 -2.22 8.87 -9.96
C HIS A 41 -3.41 9.50 -10.69
N GLU A 42 -3.76 8.99 -11.87
CA GLU A 42 -5.06 9.25 -12.47
C GLU A 42 -6.15 8.79 -11.48
N SER A 43 -7.28 9.53 -11.40
CA SER A 43 -8.37 9.15 -10.49
C SER A 43 -8.77 7.70 -10.79
N PRO A 44 -8.85 6.81 -9.77
CA PRO A 44 -9.09 5.40 -10.04
C PRO A 44 -10.42 5.26 -10.78
N ASP A 45 -10.39 4.52 -11.89
CA ASP A 45 -11.61 4.16 -12.61
C ASP A 45 -12.65 3.56 -11.63
N PRO A 46 -13.94 3.84 -11.84
CA PRO A 46 -14.98 3.29 -10.99
C PRO A 46 -14.88 1.76 -10.93
N ARG A 47 -14.79 1.20 -9.72
CA ARG A 47 -14.62 -0.24 -9.50
C ARG A 47 -15.86 -1.00 -9.98
N VAL A 48 -15.69 -1.85 -10.99
CA VAL A 48 -16.73 -2.78 -11.45
C VAL A 48 -16.68 -4.04 -10.59
N ILE A 49 -17.75 -4.31 -9.84
CA ILE A 49 -17.88 -5.51 -9.01
C ILE A 49 -18.87 -6.45 -9.70
N ASP A 50 -18.39 -7.55 -10.28
CA ASP A 50 -19.21 -8.52 -11.00
C ASP A 50 -19.49 -9.82 -10.22
N ARG A 51 -18.93 -9.95 -9.01
CA ARG A 51 -19.04 -11.14 -8.15
C ARG A 51 -19.91 -10.90 -6.90
N ILE A 52 -20.72 -11.89 -6.55
CA ILE A 52 -21.65 -11.85 -5.41
C ILE A 52 -20.90 -11.80 -4.06
N VAL A 53 -19.75 -12.47 -3.96
CA VAL A 53 -18.80 -12.34 -2.84
C VAL A 53 -17.59 -11.57 -3.35
N TYR A 54 -17.60 -10.26 -3.12
CA TYR A 54 -16.52 -9.35 -3.54
C TYR A 54 -15.71 -8.81 -2.36
N ARG A 55 -16.17 -9.04 -1.13
CA ARG A 55 -15.50 -8.61 0.10
C ARG A 55 -15.39 -9.77 1.09
N SER A 56 -14.27 -9.85 1.79
CA SER A 56 -14.06 -10.78 2.91
C SER A 56 -13.07 -10.17 3.90
N ALA A 57 -13.25 -10.40 5.20
CA ALA A 57 -12.36 -9.92 6.26
C ALA A 57 -12.00 -8.42 6.21
N GLY A 58 -12.89 -7.57 5.67
CA GLY A 58 -12.67 -6.13 5.56
C GLY A 58 -12.00 -5.65 4.27
N GLY A 59 -11.52 -6.57 3.42
CA GLY A 59 -10.87 -6.27 2.13
C GLY A 59 -11.70 -6.71 0.92
N TYR A 60 -11.30 -6.22 -0.26
CA TYR A 60 -11.85 -6.64 -1.54
C TYR A 60 -11.04 -7.82 -2.11
N MET A 61 -11.71 -8.82 -2.69
CA MET A 61 -11.03 -9.91 -3.39
C MET A 61 -10.73 -9.53 -4.85
N ASP A 62 -10.01 -8.42 -5.03
CA ASP A 62 -9.71 -7.83 -6.35
C ASP A 62 -8.34 -8.26 -6.90
N GLY A 63 -7.70 -9.27 -6.28
CA GLY A 63 -6.40 -9.80 -6.71
C GLY A 63 -5.21 -8.85 -6.42
N LYS A 64 -5.41 -7.87 -5.53
CA LYS A 64 -4.35 -6.98 -5.04
C LYS A 64 -3.63 -7.64 -3.85
N CYS A 65 -2.32 -7.42 -3.75
CA CYS A 65 -1.51 -7.80 -2.59
C CYS A 65 -1.01 -6.54 -1.87
N SER A 66 -0.91 -6.61 -0.55
CA SER A 66 -0.36 -5.53 0.27
C SER A 66 1.16 -5.52 0.19
N HIS A 67 1.75 -4.39 -0.22
CA HIS A 67 3.20 -4.22 -0.33
C HIS A 67 3.70 -3.07 0.55
N VAL A 68 4.97 -3.16 1.00
CA VAL A 68 5.62 -2.09 1.77
C VAL A 68 6.42 -1.18 0.85
N TYR A 69 6.23 0.12 1.05
CA TYR A 69 6.89 1.22 0.35
C TYR A 69 7.64 2.11 1.32
N VAL A 70 8.69 2.76 0.85
CA VAL A 70 9.44 3.77 1.58
C VAL A 70 9.50 5.04 0.75
N VAL A 71 9.09 6.17 1.33
CA VAL A 71 9.25 7.50 0.73
C VAL A 71 10.36 8.27 1.44
N ASP A 72 11.23 8.93 0.67
CA ASP A 72 12.14 9.94 1.18
C ASP A 72 11.46 11.30 1.21
N ILE A 73 11.37 11.91 2.40
CA ILE A 73 10.62 13.17 2.57
C ILE A 73 11.31 14.35 1.88
N LYS A 74 12.63 14.29 1.66
CA LYS A 74 13.36 15.40 1.05
C LYS A 74 13.21 15.42 -0.46
N THR A 75 13.24 14.25 -1.08
CA THR A 75 13.20 14.13 -2.55
C THR A 75 11.81 13.81 -3.08
N GLY A 76 10.94 13.22 -2.25
CA GLY A 76 9.64 12.70 -2.67
C GLY A 76 9.74 11.35 -3.38
N ASP A 77 10.94 10.76 -3.49
CA ASP A 77 11.12 9.47 -4.15
C ASP A 77 10.47 8.35 -3.32
N VAL A 78 9.63 7.57 -3.98
CA VAL A 78 9.00 6.38 -3.44
C VAL A 78 9.74 5.15 -3.96
N ALA A 79 9.91 4.12 -3.13
CA ALA A 79 10.45 2.84 -3.55
C ALA A 79 9.75 1.69 -2.82
N ARG A 80 9.35 0.67 -3.58
CA ARG A 80 8.84 -0.58 -3.02
C ARG A 80 10.01 -1.44 -2.51
N ILE A 81 9.87 -1.99 -1.30
CA ILE A 81 10.90 -2.85 -0.68
C ILE A 81 10.51 -4.33 -0.62
N THR A 82 9.33 -4.67 -1.15
CA THR A 82 8.77 -6.02 -1.23
C THR A 82 8.55 -6.42 -2.68
N SER A 83 8.62 -7.72 -2.98
CA SER A 83 8.56 -8.22 -4.37
C SER A 83 7.67 -9.43 -4.57
N GLU A 84 7.43 -10.25 -3.55
CA GLU A 84 6.56 -11.42 -3.69
C GLU A 84 5.09 -11.02 -3.62
N ASP A 85 4.24 -11.71 -4.38
CA ASP A 85 2.78 -11.48 -4.41
C ASP A 85 2.11 -12.16 -3.21
N VAL A 86 2.42 -11.61 -2.03
CA VAL A 86 1.88 -11.99 -0.72
C VAL A 86 1.55 -10.72 0.06
N ASP A 87 0.67 -10.82 1.05
CA ASP A 87 0.32 -9.67 1.89
C ASP A 87 1.42 -9.38 2.93
N TYR A 88 1.97 -8.17 2.85
CA TYR A 88 2.86 -7.60 3.85
C TYR A 88 2.12 -6.57 4.70
N ASP A 89 2.35 -6.62 6.02
CA ASP A 89 1.69 -5.75 6.99
C ASP A 89 2.68 -5.34 8.10
N CYS A 90 2.33 -4.31 8.88
CA CYS A 90 3.09 -3.84 10.04
C CYS A 90 4.61 -3.64 9.79
N PRO A 91 5.04 -2.79 8.83
CA PRO A 91 6.46 -2.50 8.63
C PRO A 91 7.09 -1.86 9.86
N GLY A 92 8.38 -2.10 10.04
CA GLY A 92 9.18 -1.56 11.15
C GLY A 92 10.56 -1.09 10.67
N TRP A 93 11.14 -0.18 11.44
CA TRP A 93 12.50 0.32 11.20
C TRP A 93 13.48 -0.33 12.17
N ASP A 94 14.64 -0.73 11.65
CA ASP A 94 15.78 -1.05 12.51
C ASP A 94 16.31 0.22 13.21
N SER A 95 16.96 0.06 14.35
CA SER A 95 17.26 1.16 15.29
C SER A 95 18.60 1.89 15.05
N ASP A 96 19.19 1.84 13.85
CA ASP A 96 20.50 2.46 13.54
C ASP A 96 20.48 3.98 13.24
#